data_AF-A0A665WVJ5-F1
#
_entry.id   AF-A0A665WVJ5-F1
#
_cell.length_a   1.000
_cell.length_b   1.000
_cell.length_c   1.000
_cell.angle_alpha   90.00
_cell.angle_beta   90.00
_cell.angle_gamma   90.00
#
_symmetry.space_group_name_H-M   'P 1'
#
loop_
_entity.id
_entity.type
_entity.pdbx_description
1 polymer ?
#
loop_
_entity_poly.entity_id
_entity_poly.type
_entity_poly.pdbx_seq_one_letter_code
_entity_poly.pdbx_strand_id
1 'polypeptide(L)'
;MASLLGEQLFEKSGQGPSPPKDFFQLIITKNEVIWTSWKISLQLNYRGASPRELRTSHQDFLHSKMLQQQLGTVLGQRILEYTISLCQGKFDYLERLPDDMMLRIMSYLQLKEITILAQVSHRFRKLCNSEKFWEQTVRNRCEVCTSNMEGIARAMGWRKTFFTFFHTSGSKEQYSKRRKKKLKK
;
A
#
# COMPACT_ATOMS: atom_id res chain seq x y z
N MET A 1 1.07 19.59 -2.00
CA MET A 1 0.96 18.17 -1.56
C MET A 1 -0.46 17.75 -1.18
N ALA A 2 -1.36 18.67 -0.82
CA ALA A 2 -2.75 18.38 -0.44
C ALA A 2 -3.65 17.76 -1.54
N SER A 3 -3.21 17.78 -2.81
CA SER A 3 -3.95 17.20 -3.95
C SER A 3 -3.93 15.68 -4.01
N LEU A 4 -3.00 15.02 -3.33
CA LEU A 4 -2.90 13.55 -3.29
C LEU A 4 -3.86 12.90 -2.28
N LEU A 5 -4.39 13.69 -1.36
CA LEU A 5 -5.30 13.20 -0.34
C LEU A 5 -6.73 13.26 -0.91
N GLY A 6 -7.41 12.11 -0.97
CA GLY A 6 -8.85 12.06 -1.16
C GLY A 6 -9.60 12.72 0.00
N GLU A 7 -10.89 13.01 -0.17
CA GLU A 7 -11.73 13.58 0.89
C GLU A 7 -11.80 12.65 2.11
N GLN A 8 -11.95 11.35 1.84
CA GLN A 8 -11.89 10.28 2.82
C GLN A 8 -10.49 9.65 2.85
N LEU A 9 -9.87 9.65 4.02
CA LEU A 9 -8.53 9.13 4.23
C LEU A 9 -8.53 7.66 4.65
N PHE A 10 -9.46 7.28 5.51
CA PHE A 10 -9.52 5.93 6.07
C PHE A 10 -10.96 5.54 6.42
N GLU A 11 -11.25 4.26 6.29
CA GLU A 11 -12.52 3.67 6.70
C GLU A 11 -12.29 2.34 7.38
N LYS A 12 -12.97 2.14 8.50
CA LYS A 12 -13.03 0.84 9.14
C LYS A 12 -14.35 0.62 9.84
N SER A 13 -14.93 -0.54 9.65
CA SER A 13 -16.08 -1.01 10.41
C SER A 13 -15.70 -2.17 11.33
N GLY A 14 -16.49 -2.34 12.39
CA GLY A 14 -16.27 -3.39 13.38
C GLY A 14 -17.48 -3.58 14.29
N GLN A 15 -17.45 -4.70 15.01
CA GLN A 15 -18.47 -5.03 16.01
C GLN A 15 -17.91 -4.79 17.40
N GLY A 16 -18.71 -4.16 18.26
CA GLY A 16 -18.35 -3.96 19.65
C GLY A 16 -18.25 -5.27 20.44
N PRO A 17 -17.68 -5.22 21.65
CA PRO A 17 -17.58 -6.38 22.50
C PRO A 17 -18.96 -6.93 22.88
N SER A 18 -19.01 -8.22 23.19
CA SER A 18 -20.15 -8.83 23.88
C SER A 18 -20.39 -8.09 25.21
N PRO A 19 -21.64 -7.95 25.69
CA PRO A 19 -22.88 -8.55 25.18
C PRO A 19 -23.60 -7.88 23.98
N PRO A 20 -23.68 -6.54 23.84
CA PRO A 20 -24.60 -5.90 22.89
C PRO A 20 -24.18 -6.11 21.45
N LYS A 21 -22.87 -6.26 21.18
CA LYS A 21 -22.34 -6.49 19.84
C LYS A 21 -22.85 -5.46 18.81
N ASP A 22 -23.00 -4.22 19.26
CA ASP A 22 -23.38 -3.08 18.42
C ASP A 22 -22.39 -2.92 17.27
N PHE A 23 -22.86 -2.38 16.15
CA PHE A 23 -22.02 -2.15 14.98
C PHE A 23 -21.48 -0.73 14.98
N PHE A 24 -20.23 -0.57 14.57
CA PHE A 24 -19.55 0.72 14.53
C PHE A 24 -18.83 0.89 13.20
N GLN A 25 -18.78 2.13 12.74
CA GLN A 25 -17.98 2.52 11.59
C GLN A 25 -17.22 3.81 11.93
N LEU A 26 -15.96 3.80 11.53
CA LEU A 26 -15.01 4.90 11.64
C LEU A 26 -14.71 5.38 10.24
N ILE A 27 -14.92 6.67 10.01
CA ILE A 27 -14.51 7.36 8.79
C ILE A 27 -13.62 8.52 9.20
N ILE A 28 -12.41 8.58 8.64
CA ILE A 28 -11.48 9.69 8.85
C ILE A 28 -11.44 10.48 7.55
N THR A 29 -11.81 11.75 7.61
CA THR A 29 -11.68 12.70 6.50
C THR A 29 -10.44 13.58 6.70
N LYS A 30 -10.19 14.50 5.77
CA LYS A 30 -9.07 15.45 5.89
C LYS A 30 -9.10 16.30 7.16
N ASN A 31 -10.28 16.60 7.69
CA ASN A 31 -10.46 17.58 8.77
C ASN A 31 -11.16 16.98 10.00
N GLU A 32 -11.91 15.88 9.81
CA GLU A 32 -12.81 15.36 10.82
C GLU A 32 -12.64 13.84 11.02
N VAL A 33 -13.03 13.40 12.21
CA VAL A 33 -13.26 12.00 12.54
C VAL A 33 -14.76 11.81 12.74
N ILE A 34 -15.34 10.92 11.95
CA ILE A 34 -16.76 10.55 12.00
C ILE A 34 -16.84 9.16 12.60
N TRP A 35 -17.57 9.06 13.70
CA TRP A 35 -17.83 7.82 14.42
C TRP A 35 -19.34 7.54 14.40
N THR A 36 -19.75 6.53 13.66
CA THR A 36 -21.13 6.09 13.54
C THR A 36 -21.34 4.80 14.31
N SER A 37 -22.45 4.73 15.04
CA SER A 37 -22.81 3.58 15.88
C SER A 37 -24.25 3.17 15.63
N TRP A 38 -24.47 1.86 15.51
CA TRP A 38 -25.77 1.24 15.34
C TRP A 38 -26.03 0.33 16.53
N LYS A 39 -27.08 0.66 17.28
CA LYS A 39 -27.53 -0.18 18.38
C LYS A 39 -28.27 -1.40 17.82
N ILE A 40 -27.74 -2.59 18.04
CA ILE A 40 -28.36 -3.85 17.59
C ILE A 40 -29.16 -4.43 18.75
N SER A 41 -30.48 -4.33 18.69
CA SER A 41 -31.37 -4.86 19.72
C SER A 41 -32.58 -5.56 19.12
N LEU A 42 -33.05 -6.62 19.78
CA LEU A 42 -34.29 -7.33 19.44
C LEU A 42 -35.54 -6.63 20.01
N GLN A 43 -35.36 -5.65 20.91
CA GLN A 43 -36.46 -4.91 21.50
C GLN A 43 -37.20 -4.08 20.44
N LEU A 44 -38.52 -4.18 20.40
CA LEU A 44 -39.36 -3.53 19.39
C LEU A 44 -39.13 -2.02 19.29
N ASN A 45 -38.85 -1.37 20.43
CA ASN A 45 -38.63 0.07 20.53
C ASN A 45 -37.36 0.57 19.83
N TYR A 46 -36.41 -0.33 19.53
CA TYR A 46 -35.15 -0.01 18.86
C TYR A 46 -35.11 -0.53 17.42
N ARG A 47 -36.18 -1.19 16.96
CA ARG A 47 -36.29 -1.66 15.58
C ARG A 47 -36.42 -0.46 14.65
N GLY A 48 -35.42 -0.24 13.80
CA GLY A 48 -35.38 0.90 12.88
C GLY A 48 -34.86 2.21 13.50
N ALA A 49 -34.25 2.16 14.69
CA ALA A 49 -33.58 3.32 15.26
C ALA A 49 -32.46 3.81 14.31
N SER A 50 -32.38 5.13 14.13
CA SER A 50 -31.36 5.72 13.27
C SER A 50 -29.95 5.55 13.87
N PRO A 51 -28.91 5.50 13.03
CA PRO A 51 -27.54 5.44 13.50
C PRO A 51 -27.21 6.70 14.29
N ARG A 52 -26.44 6.55 15.37
CA ARG A 52 -25.90 7.70 16.09
C ARG A 52 -24.55 8.06 15.51
N GLU A 53 -24.49 9.24 14.91
CA GLU A 53 -23.29 9.81 14.31
C GLU A 53 -22.68 10.87 15.21
N LEU A 54 -21.38 10.76 15.43
CA LEU A 54 -20.56 11.75 16.13
C LEU A 54 -19.47 12.24 15.19
N ARG A 55 -19.48 13.54 14.88
CA ARG A 55 -18.42 14.20 14.13
C ARG A 55 -17.57 15.02 15.09
N THR A 56 -16.25 14.87 14.97
CA THR A 56 -15.28 15.61 15.79
C THR A 56 -14.17 16.12 14.91
N SER A 57 -13.62 17.30 15.22
CA SER A 57 -12.39 17.74 14.57
C SER A 57 -11.22 16.85 14.99
N HIS A 58 -10.13 16.86 14.21
CA HIS A 58 -8.92 16.12 14.59
C HIS A 58 -8.38 16.53 15.96
N GLN A 59 -8.42 17.83 16.30
CA GLN A 59 -7.96 18.34 17.60
C GLN A 59 -8.85 17.84 18.74
N ASP A 60 -10.17 17.92 18.58
CA ASP A 60 -11.12 17.46 19.61
C ASP A 60 -11.00 15.95 19.85
N PHE A 61 -10.79 15.18 18.79
CA PHE A 61 -10.55 13.75 18.90
C PHE A 61 -9.26 13.45 19.68
N LEU A 62 -8.18 14.20 19.44
CA LEU A 62 -6.90 14.04 20.16
C LEU A 62 -7.03 14.33 21.66
N HIS A 63 -7.93 15.24 22.06
CA HIS A 63 -8.19 15.54 23.46
C HIS A 63 -9.20 14.59 24.13
N SER A 64 -10.06 13.92 23.35
CA SER A 64 -11.10 13.04 23.87
C SER A 64 -10.59 11.62 24.19
N LYS A 65 -10.11 11.43 25.43
CA LYS A 65 -9.68 10.10 25.93
C LYS A 65 -10.80 9.06 25.87
N MET A 66 -12.04 9.45 26.12
CA MET A 66 -13.19 8.54 26.11
C MET A 66 -13.43 7.94 24.72
N LEU A 67 -13.41 8.78 23.67
CA LEU A 67 -13.60 8.31 22.29
C LEU A 67 -12.44 7.43 21.83
N GLN A 68 -11.21 7.78 22.20
CA GLN A 68 -10.02 6.96 21.92
C GLN A 68 -10.12 5.58 22.58
N GLN A 69 -10.52 5.51 23.85
CA GLN A 69 -10.71 4.24 24.56
C GLN A 69 -11.80 3.37 23.93
N GLN A 70 -12.92 3.97 23.55
CA GLN A 70 -14.01 3.25 22.86
C GLN A 70 -13.52 2.71 21.51
N LEU A 71 -12.87 3.54 20.70
CA LEU A 71 -12.32 3.13 19.40
C LEU A 71 -11.29 2.01 19.55
N GLY A 72 -10.36 2.12 20.51
CA GLY A 72 -9.37 1.10 20.81
C GLY A 72 -9.99 -0.23 21.26
N THR A 73 -11.10 -0.17 21.99
CA THR A 73 -11.84 -1.36 22.46
C THR A 73 -12.60 -2.04 21.31
N VAL A 74 -13.19 -1.27 20.39
CA VAL A 74 -14.02 -1.79 19.30
C VAL A 74 -13.20 -2.22 18.09
N LEU A 75 -12.26 -1.39 17.63
CA LEU A 75 -11.47 -1.60 16.40
C LEU A 75 -10.03 -2.08 16.67
N GLY A 76 -9.62 -2.08 17.94
CA GLY A 76 -8.30 -2.51 18.36
C GLY A 76 -7.27 -1.38 18.42
N GLN A 77 -6.23 -1.62 19.23
CA GLN A 77 -5.19 -0.64 19.54
C GLN A 77 -4.42 -0.14 18.30
N ARG A 78 -4.16 -1.02 17.33
CA ARG A 78 -3.45 -0.64 16.09
C ARG A 78 -4.22 0.40 15.27
N ILE A 79 -5.55 0.27 15.20
CA ILE A 79 -6.39 1.22 14.47
C ILE A 79 -6.48 2.54 15.23
N LEU A 80 -6.50 2.51 16.56
CA LEU A 80 -6.42 3.71 17.37
C LEU A 80 -5.12 4.50 17.13
N GLU A 81 -3.97 3.83 17.21
CA GLU A 81 -2.67 4.45 16.96
C GLU A 81 -2.55 5.03 15.55
N TYR A 82 -3.09 4.31 14.57
CA TYR A 82 -3.18 4.78 13.20
C TYR A 82 -4.07 6.03 13.07
N THR A 83 -5.24 6.01 13.69
CA THR A 83 -6.19 7.14 13.72
C THR A 83 -5.55 8.38 14.36
N ILE A 84 -4.87 8.22 15.51
CA ILE A 84 -4.14 9.30 16.17
C ILE A 84 -3.05 9.87 15.26
N SER A 85 -2.30 9.01 14.57
CA SER A 85 -1.26 9.45 13.63
C SER A 85 -1.85 10.28 12.49
N LEU A 86 -2.98 9.87 11.92
CA LEU A 86 -3.70 10.64 10.90
C LEU A 86 -4.18 11.99 11.43
N CYS A 87 -4.77 12.04 12.63
CA CYS A 87 -5.21 13.30 13.25
C CYS A 87 -4.04 14.25 13.59
N GLN A 88 -2.84 13.72 13.80
CA GLN A 88 -1.60 14.51 13.97
C GLN A 88 -1.01 15.02 12.63
N GLY A 89 -1.64 14.70 11.49
CA GLY A 89 -1.16 15.07 10.17
C GLY A 89 -0.09 14.13 9.59
N LYS A 90 0.15 12.97 10.20
CA LYS A 90 1.07 11.95 9.68
C LYS A 90 0.33 11.06 8.69
N PHE A 91 0.30 11.51 7.43
CA PHE A 91 -0.39 10.80 6.35
C PHE A 91 0.55 9.88 5.56
N ASP A 92 0.03 8.73 5.12
CA ASP A 92 0.75 7.78 4.25
C ASP A 92 0.74 8.25 2.78
N TYR A 93 1.50 9.32 2.49
CA TYR A 93 1.58 9.87 1.13
C TYR A 93 2.07 8.85 0.11
N LEU A 94 2.98 7.96 0.52
CA LEU A 94 3.54 6.92 -0.34
C LEU A 94 2.45 5.94 -0.82
N GLU A 95 1.56 5.52 0.07
CA GLU A 95 0.49 4.60 -0.29
C GLU A 95 -0.61 5.25 -1.15
N ARG A 96 -0.68 6.58 -1.17
CA ARG A 96 -1.70 7.37 -1.89
C ARG A 96 -1.23 7.94 -3.23
N LEU A 97 0.07 7.87 -3.51
CA LEU A 97 0.66 8.30 -4.78
C LEU A 97 0.06 7.53 -5.96
N PRO A 98 -0.25 8.18 -7.10
CA PRO A 98 -0.66 7.49 -8.33
C PRO A 98 0.38 6.47 -8.79
N ASP A 99 -0.10 5.38 -9.38
CA ASP A 99 0.77 4.27 -9.78
C ASP A 99 1.87 4.69 -10.76
N ASP A 100 1.61 5.61 -11.69
CA ASP A 100 2.62 6.07 -12.65
C ASP A 100 3.78 6.83 -11.96
N MET A 101 3.48 7.65 -10.94
CA MET A 101 4.51 8.32 -10.15
C MET A 101 5.29 7.31 -9.31
N MET A 102 4.58 6.33 -8.73
CA MET A 102 5.22 5.27 -7.95
C MET A 102 6.17 4.44 -8.81
N LEU A 103 5.76 4.04 -10.02
CA LEU A 103 6.58 3.31 -10.97
C LEU A 103 7.84 4.10 -11.35
N ARG A 104 7.70 5.42 -11.53
CA ARG A 104 8.85 6.30 -11.76
C ARG A 104 9.82 6.32 -10.58
N ILE A 105 9.34 6.44 -9.35
CA ILE A 105 10.19 6.35 -8.14
C ILE A 105 10.89 5.00 -8.09
N MET A 106 10.14 3.91 -8.28
CA MET A 106 10.66 2.55 -8.27
C MET A 106 11.72 2.30 -9.36
N SER A 107 11.67 3.02 -10.48
CA SER A 107 12.65 2.87 -11.57
C SER A 107 14.08 3.28 -11.18
N TYR A 108 14.24 4.07 -10.11
CA TYR A 108 15.54 4.45 -9.54
C TYR A 108 16.08 3.44 -8.54
N LEU A 109 15.27 2.46 -8.10
CA LEU A 109 15.67 1.46 -7.12
C LEU A 109 16.42 0.30 -7.79
N GLN A 110 17.31 -0.31 -7.02
CA GLN A 110 17.97 -1.55 -7.42
C GLN A 110 17.00 -2.74 -7.34
N LEU A 111 17.22 -3.77 -8.17
CA LEU A 111 16.38 -4.97 -8.18
C LEU A 111 16.30 -5.67 -6.83
N LYS A 112 17.38 -5.62 -6.03
CA LYS A 112 17.37 -6.16 -4.67
C LYS A 112 16.37 -5.42 -3.78
N GLU A 113 16.35 -4.09 -3.85
CA GLU A 113 15.44 -3.25 -3.06
C GLU A 113 13.99 -3.45 -3.49
N ILE A 114 13.75 -3.68 -4.78
CA ILE A 114 12.42 -3.98 -5.31
C ILE A 114 11.85 -5.28 -4.71
N THR A 115 12.68 -6.29 -4.45
CA THR A 115 12.23 -7.52 -3.78
C THR A 115 11.83 -7.29 -2.32
N ILE A 116 12.45 -6.34 -1.64
CA ILE A 116 12.09 -5.93 -0.27
C ILE A 116 10.78 -5.12 -0.33
N LEU A 117 10.70 -4.16 -1.25
CA LEU A 117 9.52 -3.32 -1.45
C LEU A 117 8.26 -4.14 -1.77
N ALA A 118 8.40 -5.20 -2.58
CA ALA A 118 7.30 -6.12 -2.91
C ALA A 118 6.71 -6.86 -1.70
N GLN A 119 7.43 -6.91 -0.57
CA GLN A 119 6.98 -7.57 0.66
C GLN A 119 6.28 -6.61 1.62
N VAL A 120 6.36 -5.29 1.39
CA VAL A 120 5.81 -4.27 2.30
C VAL A 120 4.28 -4.22 2.23
N SER A 121 3.70 -4.31 1.03
CA SER A 121 2.24 -4.27 0.87
C SER A 121 1.76 -5.01 -0.38
N HIS A 122 0.46 -5.36 -0.40
CA HIS A 122 -0.17 -5.95 -1.59
C HIS A 122 -0.09 -5.04 -2.80
N ARG A 123 -0.22 -3.71 -2.60
CA ARG A 123 -0.10 -2.72 -3.68
C ARG A 123 1.31 -2.72 -4.28
N PHE A 124 2.35 -2.67 -3.45
CA PHE A 124 3.73 -2.73 -3.94
C PHE A 124 4.02 -4.06 -4.63
N ARG A 125 3.53 -5.18 -4.08
CA ARG A 125 3.65 -6.48 -4.74
C ARG A 125 3.03 -6.47 -6.13
N LYS A 126 1.87 -5.84 -6.32
CA LYS A 126 1.21 -5.73 -7.64
C LYS A 126 2.05 -4.87 -8.60
N LEU A 127 2.55 -3.72 -8.13
CA LEU A 127 3.38 -2.81 -8.93
C LEU A 127 4.70 -3.46 -9.37
N CYS A 128 5.43 -4.11 -8.45
CA CYS A 128 6.69 -4.81 -8.75
C CYS A 128 6.51 -5.97 -9.74
N ASN A 129 5.31 -6.54 -9.84
CA ASN A 129 4.99 -7.62 -10.77
C ASN A 129 4.32 -7.12 -12.06
N SER A 130 4.14 -5.81 -12.24
CA SER A 130 3.47 -5.24 -13.42
C SER A 130 4.37 -5.23 -14.65
N GLU A 131 3.79 -5.49 -15.83
CA GLU A 131 4.52 -5.41 -17.11
C GLU A 131 5.08 -4.01 -17.36
N LYS A 132 4.33 -2.96 -16.99
CA LYS A 132 4.78 -1.56 -17.09
C LYS A 132 6.09 -1.30 -16.33
N PHE A 133 6.21 -1.85 -15.11
CA PHE A 133 7.42 -1.73 -14.31
C PHE A 133 8.63 -2.36 -15.01
N TRP A 134 8.46 -3.59 -15.52
CA TRP A 134 9.53 -4.32 -16.19
C TRP A 134 9.90 -3.71 -17.54
N GLU A 135 8.92 -3.21 -18.28
CA GLU A 135 9.15 -2.45 -19.51
C GLU A 135 10.02 -1.23 -19.23
N GLN A 136 9.66 -0.40 -18.24
CA GLN A 136 10.42 0.79 -17.88
C GLN A 136 11.83 0.43 -17.41
N THR A 137 11.98 -0.65 -16.65
CA THR A 137 13.28 -1.15 -16.19
C THR A 137 14.19 -1.58 -17.34
N VAL A 138 13.64 -2.28 -18.34
CA VAL A 138 14.38 -2.70 -19.54
C VAL A 138 14.77 -1.48 -20.37
N ARG A 139 13.81 -0.59 -20.66
CA ARG A 139 14.05 0.64 -21.44
C ARG A 139 15.11 1.55 -20.79
N ASN A 140 15.07 1.72 -19.48
CA ASN A 140 16.06 2.54 -18.76
C ASN A 140 17.48 1.95 -18.78
N ARG A 141 17.61 0.63 -18.90
CA ARG A 141 18.92 -0.07 -18.92
C ARG A 141 19.44 -0.33 -20.33
N CYS A 142 18.59 -0.18 -21.34
CA CYS A 142 18.89 -0.49 -22.72
C CYS A 142 18.68 0.78 -23.56
N GLU A 143 19.78 1.52 -23.78
CA GLU A 143 19.77 2.74 -24.61
C GLU A 143 19.31 2.46 -26.06
N VAL A 144 19.51 1.22 -26.55
CA VAL A 144 19.09 0.76 -27.88
C VAL A 144 18.20 -0.48 -27.74
N CYS A 145 16.97 -0.28 -27.28
CA CYS A 145 15.98 -1.35 -27.31
C CYS A 145 15.63 -1.65 -28.78
N THR A 146 16.18 -2.72 -29.34
CA THR A 146 15.94 -3.09 -30.75
C THR A 146 14.50 -3.54 -30.97
N SER A 147 13.93 -3.25 -32.15
CA SER A 147 12.56 -3.66 -32.52
C SER A 147 12.29 -5.16 -32.30
N ASN A 148 13.31 -6.00 -32.46
CA ASN A 148 13.24 -7.43 -32.17
C ASN A 148 13.05 -7.72 -30.67
N MET A 149 13.73 -7.00 -29.78
CA MET A 149 13.57 -7.15 -28.33
C MET A 149 12.16 -6.74 -27.88
N GLU A 150 11.59 -5.69 -28.46
CA GLU A 150 10.20 -5.30 -28.20
C GLU A 150 9.20 -6.37 -28.67
N GLY A 151 9.41 -6.95 -29.86
CA GLY A 151 8.59 -8.04 -30.37
C GLY A 151 8.60 -9.27 -29.45
N ILE A 152 9.79 -9.64 -28.97
CA ILE A 152 9.96 -10.73 -28.00
C ILE A 152 9.27 -10.37 -26.68
N ALA A 153 9.43 -9.14 -26.18
CA ALA A 153 8.80 -8.70 -24.94
C ALA A 153 7.28 -8.71 -25.00
N ARG A 154 6.69 -8.30 -26.13
CA ARG A 154 5.24 -8.41 -26.34
C ARG A 154 4.76 -9.86 -26.35
N ALA A 155 5.56 -10.79 -26.89
CA ALA A 155 5.19 -12.20 -26.96
C ALA A 155 5.38 -12.96 -25.63
N MET A 156 6.45 -12.69 -24.87
CA MET A 156 6.80 -13.47 -23.68
C MET A 156 6.63 -12.73 -22.35
N GLY A 157 6.43 -11.41 -22.38
CA GLY A 157 6.39 -10.51 -21.22
C GLY A 157 7.74 -9.87 -20.93
N TRP A 158 7.71 -8.59 -20.56
CA TRP A 158 8.85 -7.74 -20.21
C TRP A 158 9.64 -8.27 -19.01
N ARG A 159 8.96 -8.88 -18.05
CA ARG A 159 9.65 -9.52 -16.92
C ARG A 159 10.55 -10.66 -17.38
N LYS A 160 10.02 -11.54 -18.24
CA LYS A 160 10.79 -12.71 -18.70
C LYS A 160 11.94 -12.26 -19.59
N THR A 161 11.73 -11.28 -20.47
CA THR A 161 12.82 -10.72 -21.31
C THR A 161 13.93 -10.13 -20.46
N PHE A 162 13.59 -9.43 -19.38
CA PHE A 162 14.59 -8.90 -18.47
C PHE A 162 15.53 -10.00 -17.94
N PHE A 163 14.96 -11.11 -17.44
CA PHE A 163 15.77 -12.20 -16.89
C PHE A 163 16.55 -12.99 -17.95
N THR A 164 16.04 -13.11 -19.19
CA THR A 164 16.75 -13.82 -20.26
C THR A 164 17.89 -13.02 -20.89
N PHE A 165 17.79 -11.68 -20.93
CA PHE A 165 18.78 -10.84 -21.61
C PHE A 165 19.77 -10.15 -20.66
N PHE A 166 19.29 -9.71 -19.47
CA PHE A 166 20.08 -8.87 -18.57
C PHE A 166 20.57 -9.59 -17.31
N HIS A 167 19.91 -10.67 -16.89
CA HIS A 167 20.36 -11.44 -15.71
C HIS A 167 21.37 -12.54 -16.08
N THR A 168 21.30 -13.09 -17.29
CA THR A 168 22.17 -14.20 -17.74
C THR A 168 23.60 -13.77 -18.07
N SER A 169 23.82 -12.49 -18.36
CA SER A 169 25.15 -11.91 -18.63
C SER A 169 26.06 -11.90 -17.41
N GLY A 170 25.52 -11.77 -16.19
CA GLY A 170 26.29 -11.88 -14.94
C GLY A 170 26.85 -13.29 -14.67
N SER A 171 26.16 -14.35 -15.14
CA SER A 171 26.67 -15.72 -15.05
C SER A 171 27.77 -15.99 -16.08
N LYS A 172 27.69 -15.45 -17.29
CA LYS A 172 28.73 -15.64 -18.33
C LYS A 172 30.08 -15.05 -17.91
N GLU A 173 30.07 -13.94 -17.17
CA GLU A 173 31.29 -13.31 -16.64
C GLU A 173 31.93 -14.08 -15.47
N GLN A 174 31.13 -14.76 -14.65
CA GLN A 174 31.64 -15.64 -13.59
C GLN A 174 32.24 -16.94 -14.13
N TYR A 175 31.65 -17.51 -15.19
CA TYR A 175 32.20 -18.69 -15.87
C TYR A 175 33.52 -18.39 -16.60
N SER A 176 33.66 -17.22 -17.23
CA SER A 176 34.91 -16.82 -17.90
C SER A 176 36.07 -16.56 -16.92
N LYS A 177 35.78 -15.96 -15.75
CA LYS A 177 36.77 -15.77 -14.67
C LYS A 177 37.21 -17.09 -14.02
N ARG A 178 36.31 -18.07 -13.87
CA ARG A 178 36.66 -19.42 -13.37
C ARG A 178 37.52 -20.22 -14.35
N ARG A 179 37.29 -20.10 -15.67
CA ARG A 179 38.11 -20.78 -16.70
C ARG A 179 39.54 -20.21 -16.76
N LYS A 180 39.72 -18.89 -16.64
CA LYS A 180 41.05 -18.25 -16.60
C LYS A 180 41.89 -18.62 -15.35
N LYS A 181 41.26 -18.93 -14.21
CA LYS A 181 41.96 -19.44 -13.01
C LYS A 181 42.38 -20.91 -13.13
N LYS A 182 41.71 -21.72 -13.95
CA LYS A 182 42.06 -23.13 -14.20
C LYS A 182 43.17 -23.34 -15.24
N LEU A 183 43.37 -22.39 -16.16
CA LEU A 183 44.48 -22.43 -17.15
C LEU A 183 45.80 -21.81 -16.64
N LYS A 184 45.83 -21.29 -15.40
CA LYS A 184 47.04 -20.74 -14.75
C LYS A 184 47.56 -21.64 -13.61
N LYS A 185 47.14 -22.90 -13.58
CA LYS A 185 47.68 -23.98 -12.76
C LYS A 185 48.11 -25.09 -13.71
#